data_AF-A0A3C1FLE6-F1
#
_entry.id   AF-A0A3C1FLE6-F1
#
_cell.length_a   1.000
_cell.length_b   1.000
_cell.length_c   1.000
_cell.angle_alpha   90.00
_cell.angle_beta   90.00
_cell.angle_gamma   90.00
#
_symmetry.space_group_name_H-M   'P 1'
#
loop_
_entity.id
_entity.type
_entity.pdbx_description
1 polymer ?
#
loop_
_entity_poly.entity_id
_entity_poly.type
_entity_poly.pdbx_seq_one_letter_code
_entity_poly.pdbx_strand_id
1 'polypeptide(L)' 'MSRIIYVNGRYLPHRAAVIHVEDRGLQFADGVYEVFP' A
#
# COMPACT_ATOMS: atom_id res chain seq x y z
N MET A 1 0.40 12.85 -14.58
CA MET A 1 -0.60 11.91 -14.05
C MET A 1 -0.46 11.84 -12.54
N SER A 2 -1.48 12.20 -11.77
CA SER A 2 -1.44 12.14 -10.30
C SER A 2 -1.57 10.69 -9.82
N ARG A 3 -0.56 10.16 -9.11
CA ARG A 3 -0.60 8.83 -8.48
C ARG A 3 -1.47 8.90 -7.21
N ILE A 4 -2.68 8.35 -7.29
CA ILE A 4 -3.61 8.19 -6.17
C ILE A 4 -3.62 6.71 -5.75
N ILE A 5 -3.61 6.45 -4.45
CA ILE A 5 -3.63 5.11 -3.87
C ILE A 5 -4.84 4.99 -2.95
N TYR A 6 -5.54 3.86 -3.02
CA TYR A 6 -6.58 3.50 -2.06
C TYR A 6 -5.99 2.67 -0.92
N VAL A 7 -6.11 3.15 0.32
CA VAL A 7 -5.61 2.48 1.52
C VAL A 7 -6.68 2.55 2.60
N ASN A 8 -7.09 1.41 3.16
CA ASN A 8 -7.99 1.31 4.30
C ASN A 8 -9.27 2.17 4.20
N GLY A 9 -9.96 2.13 3.05
CA GLY A 9 -11.21 2.88 2.87
C GLY A 9 -11.07 4.31 2.33
N ARG A 10 -9.85 4.77 2.02
CA ARG A 10 -9.58 6.17 1.67
C ARG A 10 -8.69 6.31 0.44
N TYR A 11 -9.00 7.28 -0.42
CA TYR A 11 -8.11 7.70 -1.51
C TYR A 11 -7.11 8.75 -1.01
N LEU A 12 -5.81 8.50 -1.21
CA LEU A 12 -4.73 9.35 -0.75
C LEU A 12 -3.74 9.67 -1.89
N PRO A 13 -3.06 10.83 -1.86
CA PRO A 13 -1.91 11.06 -2.72
C PRO A 13 -0.79 10.08 -2.36
N HIS A 14 -0.01 9.64 -3.35
CA HIS A 14 1.07 8.65 -3.16
C HIS A 14 1.97 8.91 -1.94
N ARG A 15 2.37 10.15 -1.69
CA ARG A 15 3.24 10.54 -0.56
C ARG A 15 2.63 10.29 0.84
N ALA A 16 1.31 10.11 0.93
CA ALA A 16 0.58 9.89 2.18
C ALA A 16 0.13 8.44 2.36
N ALA A 17 0.21 7.62 1.30
CA ALA A 17 -0.05 6.19 1.38
C ALA A 17 1.21 5.45 1.87
N VAL A 18 1.40 5.46 3.19
CA VAL A 18 2.60 4.91 3.85
C VAL A 18 2.26 3.69 4.70
N ILE A 19 3.25 2.83 4.90
CA ILE A 19 3.22 1.68 5.81
C ILE A 19 4.44 1.75 6.73
N HIS A 20 4.35 1.21 7.94
CA HIS A 20 5.46 1.22 8.88
C HIS A 20 6.57 0.24 8.45
N VAL A 21 7.83 0.56 8.73
CA VAL A 21 8.98 -0.31 8.36
C VAL A 21 8.97 -1.66 9.11
N GLU A 22 8.39 -1.69 10.30
CA GLU A 22 8.20 -2.91 11.10
C GLU A 22 6.86 -3.61 10.82
N ASP A 23 6.18 -3.26 9.73
CA ASP A 23 4.99 -3.99 9.34
C ASP A 23 5.30 -5.47 9.10
N ARG A 24 4.43 -6.34 9.59
CA ARG A 24 4.59 -7.80 9.52
C ARG A 24 4.73 -8.28 8.06
N GLY A 25 3.95 -7.73 7.14
CA GLY A 25 3.98 -8.03 5.71
C GLY A 25 5.35 -7.81 5.08
N LEU A 26 6.10 -6.82 5.59
CA LEU A 26 7.46 -6.52 5.17
C LEU A 26 8.49 -7.41 5.87
N GLN A 27 8.36 -7.60 7.19
CA GLN A 27 9.33 -8.35 7.99
C GLN A 27 9.32 -9.85 7.68
N PHE A 28 8.15 -10.42 7.42
CA PHE A 28 7.96 -11.86 7.22
C PHE A 28 7.62 -12.24 5.77
N ALA A 29 7.57 -11.26 4.87
CA ALA A 29 7.23 -11.43 3.46
C ALA A 29 5.89 -12.16 3.22
N ASP A 30 4.91 -11.95 4.12
CA ASP A 30 3.60 -12.61 4.06
C ASP A 30 2.49 -11.74 3.46
N GLY A 31 2.86 -10.68 2.74
CA GLY A 31 1.95 -9.86 1.94
C GLY A 31 1.41 -10.59 0.70
N VAL A 32 0.14 -10.38 0.39
CA VAL A 32 -0.53 -10.93 -0.81
C VAL A 32 -0.89 -9.78 -1.74
N TYR A 33 -0.73 -9.97 -3.06
CA TYR A 33 -1.09 -8.98 -4.07
C TYR A 33 -1.82 -9.63 -5.25
N GLU A 34 -2.57 -8.81 -5.98
CA GLU A 34 -3.27 -9.20 -7.21
C GLU A 34 -2.92 -8.19 -8.32
N VAL A 35 -2.97 -8.65 -9.57
CA VAL A 35 -2.75 -7.82 -10.76
C VAL A 35 -3.93 -8.00 -11.70
N PHE A 36 -4.58 -6.90 -12.04
CA PHE A 36 -5.66 -6.86 -13.02
C PHE A 36 -5.16 -6.34 -14.38
N PRO A 37 -5.72 -6.80 -15.51
CA PRO A 37 -5.45 -6.24 -16.84
C PRO A 37 -5.88 -4.78 -17.02
#